data_AF-A0A6B0ZT07-F1
#
_entry.id   AF-A0A6B0ZT07-F1
#
_cell.length_a   1.000
_cell.length_b   1.000
_cell.length_c   1.000
_cell.angle_alpha   90.00
_cell.angle_beta   90.00
_cell.angle_gamma   90.00
#
_symmetry.space_group_name_H-M   'P 1'
#
loop_
_entity.id
_entity.type
_entity.pdbx_description
1 polymer ?
#
loop_
_entity_poly.entity_id
_entity_poly.type
_entity_poly.pdbx_seq_one_letter_code
_entity_poly.pdbx_strand_id
1 'polypeptide(L)'
;MAEPGESFGPLGYFDSALSEVRFALAEGHLSDPARRRFAPWPSSWTRPSLWYSHSQLLVLRSVSHILARMQGSWVGDRPVFHLAPLDARTRKMFARERSLAFLVEALAAKYRPRVVGSVRLVAGNDEQDQFRFINGDESPPGLQQVELSSEVFIRQADQLLSLAKGFDPLGDWSEVVRMGDPRRWEDLRYDALIAHDYRLAAEYLLRYVEDQARLGVAAPLDEPPTGVFHPLQQRLRVVDRERAETVMRFGISDRPALVLAVEGHTEHETAPRVLDMLGYDPLASRIQIVNLESIKGDVKLLARSVAVPRLDTDGDRYSRLFSPLTSLMVVVDPEPPYESADRVEAKKSEMIQSVLNSLPPSLRSDKMRNDLARILHVHRWPSEFEFAHWTDRELAEALQDISHVAADIPRQELAANISKHRAAGNAIKQVWANWRSPPSKLELARALWPALESRIRATTASQEIPIVHVIQEAISIMESTKRVNAMAPPETRP
;
A
#
# COMPACT_ATOMS: atom_id res chain seq x y z
N MET A 1 -11.35 20.43 -60.41
CA MET A 1 -10.11 20.38 -59.60
C MET A 1 -10.38 21.20 -58.36
N ALA A 2 -10.70 20.53 -57.25
CA ALA A 2 -10.89 21.16 -55.95
C ALA A 2 -9.55 21.18 -55.22
N GLU A 3 -9.21 22.30 -54.59
CA GLU A 3 -7.99 22.49 -53.83
C GLU A 3 -7.88 21.50 -52.66
N PRO A 4 -6.67 21.06 -52.28
CA PRO A 4 -6.48 20.21 -51.12
C PRO A 4 -6.73 21.05 -49.86
N GLY A 5 -7.80 20.69 -49.13
CA GLY A 5 -8.13 21.34 -47.86
C GLY A 5 -6.95 21.28 -46.89
N GLU A 6 -6.60 22.44 -46.35
CA GLU A 6 -5.64 22.56 -45.25
C GLU A 6 -6.12 21.69 -44.08
N SER A 7 -5.44 20.57 -43.88
CA SER A 7 -5.53 19.82 -42.64
C SER A 7 -4.98 20.71 -41.52
N PHE A 8 -5.88 21.33 -40.76
CA PHE A 8 -5.52 22.01 -39.53
C PHE A 8 -4.85 20.97 -38.61
N GLY A 9 -3.54 21.12 -38.41
CA GLY A 9 -2.80 20.28 -37.49
C GLY A 9 -3.36 20.35 -36.07
N PRO A 10 -2.94 19.45 -35.15
CA PRO A 10 -3.47 19.32 -33.78
C PRO A 10 -3.41 20.60 -32.93
N LEU A 11 -2.74 21.66 -33.39
CA LEU A 11 -2.65 22.98 -32.78
C LEU A 11 -3.84 23.91 -33.12
N GLY A 12 -4.52 23.73 -34.27
CA GLY A 12 -5.57 24.64 -34.74
C GLY A 12 -6.87 24.58 -33.92
N TYR A 13 -7.26 23.38 -33.49
CA TYR A 13 -8.50 23.18 -32.71
C TYR A 13 -8.42 23.78 -31.31
N PHE A 14 -7.25 23.77 -30.67
CA PHE A 14 -7.10 24.41 -29.36
C PHE A 14 -7.12 25.93 -29.49
N ASP A 15 -6.59 26.52 -30.57
CA ASP A 15 -6.66 27.96 -30.80
C ASP A 15 -8.13 28.47 -30.91
N SER A 16 -9.06 27.65 -31.40
CA SER A 16 -10.51 27.93 -31.40
C SER A 16 -11.14 27.85 -30.00
N ALA A 17 -10.81 26.80 -29.24
CA ALA A 17 -11.23 26.66 -27.83
C ALA A 17 -10.69 27.81 -26.96
N LEU A 18 -9.47 28.27 -27.26
CA LEU A 18 -8.83 29.41 -26.60
C LEU A 18 -9.58 30.72 -26.86
N SER A 19 -10.15 30.92 -28.05
CA SER A 19 -10.98 32.10 -28.33
C SER A 19 -12.27 32.11 -27.53
N GLU A 20 -12.94 30.97 -27.36
CA GLU A 20 -14.19 30.89 -26.58
C GLU A 20 -13.94 31.14 -25.09
N VAL A 21 -12.89 30.54 -24.52
CA VAL A 21 -12.50 30.82 -23.12
C VAL A 21 -12.13 32.30 -22.94
N ARG A 22 -11.46 32.91 -23.92
CA ARG A 22 -11.13 34.36 -23.89
C ARG A 22 -12.35 35.24 -24.06
N PHE A 23 -13.34 34.81 -24.83
CA PHE A 23 -14.61 35.49 -24.99
C PHE A 23 -15.39 35.49 -23.67
N ALA A 24 -15.55 34.32 -23.03
CA ALA A 24 -16.16 34.20 -21.71
C ALA A 24 -15.44 35.04 -20.63
N LEU A 25 -14.12 35.23 -20.76
CA LEU A 25 -13.34 36.14 -19.91
C LEU A 25 -13.62 37.62 -20.17
N ALA A 26 -13.73 38.01 -21.44
CA ALA A 26 -14.02 39.39 -21.83
C ALA A 26 -15.42 39.82 -21.35
N GLU A 27 -16.38 38.89 -21.39
CA GLU A 27 -17.76 39.07 -20.90
C GLU A 27 -17.88 38.98 -19.37
N GLY A 28 -16.78 38.73 -18.65
CA GLY A 28 -16.76 38.66 -17.18
C GLY A 28 -17.40 37.40 -16.58
N HIS A 29 -17.74 36.41 -17.41
CA HIS A 29 -18.27 35.11 -16.97
C HIS A 29 -17.20 34.23 -16.33
N LEU A 30 -15.94 34.43 -16.73
CA LEU A 30 -14.77 33.90 -16.07
C LEU A 30 -13.92 35.07 -15.58
N SER A 31 -13.15 34.88 -14.51
CA SER A 31 -12.24 35.91 -14.00
C SER A 31 -10.80 35.44 -14.15
N ASP A 32 -9.89 36.36 -14.48
CA ASP A 32 -8.48 36.11 -14.79
C ASP A 32 -7.57 35.86 -13.58
N PRO A 33 -7.10 34.62 -13.34
CA PRO A 33 -6.17 34.33 -12.28
C PRO A 33 -4.88 35.16 -12.38
N ALA A 34 -4.41 35.49 -13.60
CA ALA A 34 -3.15 36.20 -13.81
C ALA A 34 -3.22 37.71 -13.51
N ARG A 35 -4.42 38.30 -13.42
CA ARG A 35 -4.63 39.74 -13.12
C ARG A 35 -4.95 40.00 -11.66
N ARG A 36 -4.94 38.99 -10.79
CA ARG A 36 -5.27 39.12 -9.36
C ARG A 36 -4.02 39.32 -8.51
N ARG A 37 -4.13 40.10 -7.43
CA ARG A 37 -3.05 40.27 -6.45
C ARG A 37 -2.85 38.98 -5.64
N PHE A 38 -1.59 38.67 -5.31
CA PHE A 38 -1.25 37.55 -4.44
C PHE A 38 -1.89 37.74 -3.05
N ALA A 39 -2.67 36.76 -2.62
CA ALA A 39 -3.16 36.62 -1.26
C ALA A 39 -3.05 35.13 -0.90
N PRO A 40 -2.44 34.77 0.25
CA PRO A 40 -2.35 33.37 0.68
C PRO A 40 -3.76 32.79 0.86
N TRP A 41 -3.88 31.48 0.63
CA TRP A 41 -5.14 30.76 0.73
C TRP A 41 -5.76 30.96 2.14
N PRO A 42 -6.99 31.50 2.27
CA PRO A 42 -7.66 31.57 3.56
C PRO A 42 -8.06 30.15 3.99
N SER A 43 -7.98 29.85 5.28
CA SER A 43 -8.41 28.55 5.83
C SER A 43 -9.92 28.25 5.66
N SER A 44 -10.72 29.18 5.10
CA SER A 44 -12.18 29.08 4.98
C SER A 44 -12.68 29.35 3.55
N TRP A 45 -13.53 28.45 3.03
CA TRP A 45 -14.05 28.40 1.64
C TRP A 45 -15.31 29.25 1.38
N THR A 46 -15.62 30.25 2.22
CA THR A 46 -16.91 31.01 2.27
C THR A 46 -17.24 31.87 1.05
N ARG A 47 -16.43 31.85 0.00
CA ARG A 47 -16.70 32.47 -1.29
C ARG A 47 -16.11 31.55 -2.36
N PRO A 48 -16.68 31.43 -3.57
CA PRO A 48 -15.92 31.03 -4.77
C PRO A 48 -14.94 32.16 -5.05
N SER A 49 -13.96 32.23 -4.17
CA SER A 49 -12.94 33.23 -4.12
C SER A 49 -11.93 32.66 -5.08
N LEU A 50 -12.17 32.99 -6.34
CA LEU A 50 -11.31 32.95 -7.50
C LEU A 50 -9.92 33.53 -7.14
N TRP A 51 -9.15 32.83 -6.31
CA TRP A 51 -7.94 33.26 -5.61
C TRP A 51 -6.88 32.20 -5.92
N TYR A 52 -5.64 32.61 -6.19
CA TYR A 52 -4.51 31.80 -6.69
C TYR A 52 -4.79 30.30 -6.92
N SER A 53 -5.06 29.93 -8.18
CA SER A 53 -5.32 28.53 -8.53
C SER A 53 -4.00 27.76 -8.56
N HIS A 54 -3.97 26.54 -8.01
CA HIS A 54 -2.87 25.60 -8.27
C HIS A 54 -2.70 25.37 -9.78
N SER A 55 -3.78 25.53 -10.56
CA SER A 55 -3.75 25.46 -12.01
C SER A 55 -2.90 26.55 -12.66
N GLN A 56 -2.64 27.67 -12.00
CA GLN A 56 -1.68 28.68 -12.47
C GLN A 56 -0.24 28.18 -12.36
N LEU A 57 0.04 27.29 -11.42
CA LEU A 57 1.37 26.69 -11.25
C LEU A 57 1.71 25.72 -12.39
N LEU A 58 0.71 25.25 -13.16
CA LEU A 58 0.95 24.47 -14.37
C LEU A 58 1.86 25.22 -15.35
N VAL A 59 1.79 26.56 -15.37
CA VAL A 59 2.66 27.38 -16.22
C VAL A 59 4.13 27.35 -15.78
N LEU A 60 4.42 27.04 -14.50
CA LEU A 60 5.77 27.17 -13.92
C LEU A 60 6.81 26.36 -14.70
N ARG A 61 6.45 25.15 -15.14
CA ARG A 61 7.37 24.31 -15.91
C ARG A 61 7.70 24.95 -17.25
N SER A 62 6.66 25.38 -17.97
CA SER A 62 6.76 26.05 -19.26
C SER A 62 7.57 27.34 -19.19
N VAL A 63 7.69 27.96 -18.01
CA VAL A 63 8.39 29.25 -17.82
C VAL A 63 9.69 29.14 -17.04
N SER A 64 10.06 27.95 -16.57
CA SER A 64 11.29 27.73 -15.80
C SER A 64 12.53 28.27 -16.53
N HIS A 65 12.63 28.05 -17.83
CA HIS A 65 13.72 28.59 -18.68
C HIS A 65 13.70 30.12 -18.82
N ILE A 66 12.54 30.75 -18.61
CA ILE A 66 12.34 32.20 -18.65
C ILE A 66 12.72 32.80 -17.31
N LEU A 67 12.30 32.16 -16.22
CA LEU A 67 12.68 32.52 -14.85
C LEU A 67 14.20 32.44 -14.66
N ALA A 68 14.88 31.47 -15.30
CA ALA A 68 16.34 31.39 -15.31
C ALA A 68 17.04 32.59 -15.99
N ARG A 69 16.31 33.35 -16.82
CA ARG A 69 16.79 34.58 -17.49
C ARG A 69 16.40 35.84 -16.73
N MET A 70 15.67 35.71 -15.63
CA MET A 70 15.24 36.83 -14.81
C MET A 70 16.45 37.40 -14.06
N GLN A 71 16.72 38.68 -14.25
CA GLN A 71 17.82 39.37 -13.59
C GLN A 71 17.28 40.14 -12.38
N GLY A 72 17.74 39.76 -11.20
CA GLY A 72 17.44 40.49 -9.96
C GLY A 72 18.42 41.65 -9.77
N SER A 73 17.89 42.80 -9.39
CA SER A 73 18.67 43.95 -8.93
C SER A 73 18.01 44.55 -7.69
N TRP A 74 18.75 45.29 -6.89
CA TRP A 74 18.20 46.02 -5.75
C TRP A 74 17.96 47.48 -6.17
N VAL A 75 16.74 47.98 -5.93
CA VAL A 75 16.39 49.39 -6.09
C VAL A 75 15.95 49.90 -4.73
N GLY A 76 16.90 50.50 -3.99
CA GLY A 76 16.74 50.73 -2.54
C GLY A 76 16.64 49.39 -1.80
N ASP A 77 15.71 49.31 -0.85
CA ASP A 77 15.46 48.10 -0.04
C ASP A 77 14.51 47.09 -0.71
N ARG A 78 14.25 47.23 -2.02
CA ARG A 78 13.31 46.37 -2.75
C ARG A 78 14.04 45.58 -3.83
N PRO A 79 13.90 44.24 -3.87
CA PRO A 79 14.35 43.45 -5.00
C PRO A 79 13.45 43.74 -6.20
N VAL A 80 14.05 44.15 -7.30
CA VAL A 80 13.39 44.35 -8.59
C VAL A 80 13.90 43.28 -9.55
N PHE A 81 12.96 42.55 -10.13
CA PHE A 81 13.25 41.50 -11.10
C PHE A 81 12.92 41.99 -12.50
N HIS A 82 13.93 41.97 -13.37
CA HIS A 82 13.78 42.29 -14.79
C HIS A 82 13.70 41.00 -15.59
N LEU A 83 12.65 40.92 -16.40
CA LEU A 83 12.49 39.88 -17.39
C LEU A 83 12.59 40.49 -18.78
N ALA A 84 13.47 39.94 -19.62
CA ALA A 84 13.58 40.36 -21.01
C ALA A 84 12.23 40.20 -21.73
N PRO A 85 11.93 41.05 -22.74
CA PRO A 85 10.71 40.91 -23.52
C PRO A 85 10.54 39.49 -24.05
N LEU A 86 9.35 38.94 -23.84
CA LEU A 86 9.01 37.60 -24.32
C LEU A 86 8.82 37.63 -25.84
N ASP A 87 9.38 36.65 -26.54
CA ASP A 87 9.15 36.49 -27.97
C ASP A 87 7.69 36.04 -28.27
N ALA A 88 7.31 36.07 -29.54
CA ALA A 88 5.94 35.74 -29.95
C ALA A 88 5.55 34.29 -29.63
N ARG A 89 6.49 33.34 -29.72
CA ARG A 89 6.25 31.92 -29.45
C ARG A 89 5.98 31.70 -27.98
N THR A 90 6.81 32.28 -27.12
CA THR A 90 6.65 32.26 -25.68
C THR A 90 5.33 32.90 -25.26
N ARG A 91 4.97 34.06 -25.81
CA ARG A 91 3.66 34.70 -25.56
C ARG A 91 2.48 33.80 -25.94
N LYS A 92 2.54 33.12 -27.10
CA LYS A 92 1.49 32.18 -27.52
C LYS A 92 1.38 30.99 -26.54
N MET A 93 2.51 30.42 -26.14
CA MET A 93 2.57 29.35 -25.13
C MET A 93 1.94 29.79 -23.80
N PHE A 94 2.31 30.96 -23.27
CA PHE A 94 1.69 31.52 -22.07
C PHE A 94 0.18 31.69 -22.18
N ALA A 95 -0.28 32.22 -23.32
CA ALA A 95 -1.69 32.44 -23.53
C ALA A 95 -2.48 31.13 -23.63
N ARG A 96 -1.81 30.05 -24.06
CA ARG A 96 -2.33 28.68 -24.07
C ARG A 96 -2.47 28.11 -22.66
N GLU A 97 -1.38 28.11 -21.89
CA GLU A 97 -1.34 27.60 -20.51
C GLU A 97 -2.31 28.35 -19.59
N ARG A 98 -2.43 29.66 -19.81
CA ARG A 98 -3.37 30.49 -19.06
C ARG A 98 -4.82 30.05 -19.28
N SER A 99 -5.24 29.82 -20.53
CA SER A 99 -6.55 29.24 -20.86
C SER A 99 -6.79 27.84 -20.34
N LEU A 100 -5.75 27.01 -20.28
CA LEU A 100 -5.87 25.73 -19.59
C LEU A 100 -6.10 25.95 -18.09
N ALA A 101 -5.33 26.83 -17.45
CA ALA A 101 -5.50 27.13 -16.03
C ALA A 101 -6.92 27.64 -15.71
N PHE A 102 -7.51 28.42 -16.61
CA PHE A 102 -8.90 28.85 -16.53
C PHE A 102 -9.89 27.67 -16.55
N LEU A 103 -9.74 26.79 -17.53
CA LEU A 103 -10.60 25.62 -17.71
C LEU A 103 -10.52 24.70 -16.49
N VAL A 104 -9.30 24.42 -16.03
CA VAL A 104 -9.03 23.56 -14.87
C VAL A 104 -9.58 24.19 -13.59
N GLU A 105 -9.46 25.51 -13.41
CA GLU A 105 -10.03 26.22 -12.25
C GLU A 105 -11.56 26.11 -12.22
N ALA A 106 -12.23 26.31 -13.36
CA ALA A 106 -13.69 26.18 -13.46
C ALA A 106 -14.16 24.77 -13.11
N LEU A 107 -13.41 23.75 -13.57
CA LEU A 107 -13.68 22.35 -13.27
C LEU A 107 -13.33 21.96 -11.82
N ALA A 108 -12.28 22.54 -11.25
CA ALA A 108 -11.75 22.18 -9.93
C ALA A 108 -12.80 22.36 -8.83
N ALA A 109 -13.67 23.37 -8.94
CA ALA A 109 -14.75 23.62 -7.99
C ALA A 109 -15.67 22.40 -7.80
N LYS A 110 -15.93 21.65 -8.87
CA LYS A 110 -16.77 20.45 -8.84
C LYS A 110 -15.95 19.17 -8.64
N TYR A 111 -14.83 19.03 -9.35
CA TYR A 111 -14.13 17.75 -9.46
C TYR A 111 -13.02 17.54 -8.43
N ARG A 112 -12.40 18.60 -7.90
CA ARG A 112 -11.33 18.46 -6.90
C ARG A 112 -11.77 17.67 -5.67
N PRO A 113 -12.94 17.91 -5.05
CA PRO A 113 -13.36 17.14 -3.87
C PRO A 113 -13.59 15.65 -4.18
N ARG A 114 -14.06 15.33 -5.40
CA ARG A 114 -14.25 13.95 -5.87
C ARG A 114 -12.92 13.22 -6.11
N VAL A 115 -11.89 13.94 -6.56
CA VAL A 115 -10.55 13.36 -6.81
C VAL A 115 -9.73 13.22 -5.54
N VAL A 116 -9.75 14.24 -4.67
CA VAL A 116 -8.96 14.28 -3.43
C VAL A 116 -9.69 13.57 -2.28
N GLY A 117 -10.97 13.23 -2.43
CA GLY A 117 -11.76 12.54 -1.40
C GLY A 117 -11.97 13.38 -0.13
N SER A 118 -11.80 14.70 -0.23
CA SER A 118 -12.00 15.63 0.88
C SER A 118 -12.86 16.79 0.45
N VAL A 119 -13.96 17.00 1.18
CA VAL A 119 -14.81 18.18 1.08
C VAL A 119 -14.60 18.99 2.36
N ARG A 120 -14.20 20.25 2.24
CA ARG A 120 -14.29 21.20 3.37
C ARG A 120 -15.49 22.08 3.13
N LEU A 121 -16.61 21.68 3.70
CA LEU A 121 -17.85 22.44 3.63
C LEU A 121 -17.73 23.71 4.49
N VAL A 122 -18.36 24.77 4.02
CA VAL A 122 -18.47 26.02 4.77
C VAL A 122 -19.64 25.88 5.74
N ALA A 123 -19.37 25.92 7.04
CA ALA A 123 -20.43 25.92 8.06
C ALA A 123 -21.49 27.00 7.76
N GLY A 124 -22.71 26.59 7.42
CA GLY A 124 -23.83 27.48 7.09
C GLY A 124 -24.93 26.81 6.24
N ASN A 125 -25.92 27.60 5.80
CA ASN A 125 -27.04 27.13 4.97
C ASN A 125 -26.60 26.66 3.56
N ASP A 126 -25.38 26.99 3.15
CA ASP A 126 -24.84 26.67 1.81
C ASP A 126 -24.19 25.28 1.73
N GLU A 127 -24.07 24.53 2.84
CA GLU A 127 -23.43 23.20 2.84
C GLU A 127 -24.17 22.20 1.96
N GLN A 128 -25.51 22.17 2.05
CA GLN A 128 -26.34 21.28 1.26
C GLN A 128 -26.29 21.65 -0.23
N ASP A 129 -26.20 22.94 -0.55
CA ASP A 129 -26.12 23.43 -1.93
C ASP A 129 -24.76 23.09 -2.55
N GLN A 130 -23.67 23.27 -1.80
CA GLN A 130 -22.33 22.86 -2.21
C GLN A 130 -22.23 21.34 -2.40
N PHE A 131 -22.80 20.57 -1.47
CA PHE A 131 -22.82 19.11 -1.59
C PHE A 131 -23.65 18.65 -2.79
N ARG A 132 -24.82 19.27 -3.02
CA ARG A 132 -25.65 19.02 -4.21
C ARG A 132 -24.93 19.39 -5.50
N PHE A 133 -24.24 20.51 -5.56
CA PHE A 133 -23.46 20.91 -6.72
C PHE A 133 -22.31 19.94 -7.04
N ILE A 134 -21.55 19.51 -6.01
CA ILE A 134 -20.43 18.57 -6.18
C ILE A 134 -20.91 17.21 -6.70
N ASN A 135 -22.06 16.73 -6.21
CA ASN A 135 -22.58 15.40 -6.53
C ASN A 135 -23.64 15.38 -7.64
N GLY A 136 -24.19 16.53 -8.02
CA GLY A 136 -25.27 16.67 -8.99
C GLY A 136 -24.79 16.68 -10.44
N ASP A 137 -25.76 16.66 -11.36
CA ASP A 137 -25.52 16.65 -12.80
C ASP A 137 -25.33 18.06 -13.41
N GLU A 138 -25.41 19.10 -12.57
CA GLU A 138 -25.22 20.49 -13.00
C GLU A 138 -23.82 20.72 -13.57
N SER A 139 -23.74 21.34 -14.76
CA SER A 139 -22.45 21.74 -15.33
C SER A 139 -21.82 22.87 -14.52
N PRO A 140 -20.48 22.89 -14.32
CA PRO A 140 -19.83 23.97 -13.59
C PRO A 140 -20.15 25.34 -14.20
N PRO A 141 -20.37 26.39 -13.38
CA PRO A 141 -20.69 27.73 -13.86
C PRO A 141 -19.66 28.24 -14.88
N GLY A 142 -20.13 28.87 -15.95
CA GLY A 142 -19.28 29.42 -17.01
C GLY A 142 -18.85 28.42 -18.09
N LEU A 143 -18.89 27.10 -17.84
CA LEU A 143 -18.58 26.09 -18.87
C LEU A 143 -19.75 25.84 -19.84
N GLN A 144 -20.98 26.12 -19.43
CA GLN A 144 -22.16 26.03 -20.30
C GLN A 144 -22.09 26.96 -21.51
N GLN A 145 -21.26 28.00 -21.44
CA GLN A 145 -21.08 28.99 -22.50
C GLN A 145 -19.88 28.70 -23.40
N VAL A 146 -19.11 27.64 -23.11
CA VAL A 146 -17.93 27.25 -23.90
C VAL A 146 -18.27 25.93 -24.59
N GLU A 147 -18.42 25.94 -25.91
CA GLU A 147 -18.84 24.78 -26.72
C GLU A 147 -17.64 23.87 -27.04
N LEU A 148 -16.95 23.42 -26.00
CA LEU A 148 -15.81 22.52 -26.18
C LEU A 148 -16.26 21.08 -26.38
N SER A 149 -15.89 20.50 -27.51
CA SER A 149 -16.05 19.05 -27.75
C SER A 149 -15.24 18.22 -26.73
N SER A 150 -15.78 17.05 -26.34
CA SER A 150 -15.11 16.09 -25.45
C SER A 150 -13.73 15.67 -25.94
N GLU A 151 -13.50 15.62 -27.26
CA GLU A 151 -12.19 15.33 -27.85
C GLU A 151 -11.11 16.35 -27.47
N VAL A 152 -11.48 17.63 -27.31
CA VAL A 152 -10.52 18.66 -26.87
C VAL A 152 -10.10 18.38 -25.43
N PHE A 153 -11.03 18.03 -24.55
CA PHE A 153 -10.74 17.67 -23.15
C PHE A 153 -9.85 16.44 -23.06
N ILE A 154 -10.17 15.36 -23.79
CA ILE A 154 -9.38 14.12 -23.82
C ILE A 154 -7.95 14.41 -24.28
N ARG A 155 -7.79 15.12 -25.41
CA ARG A 155 -6.45 15.45 -25.94
C ARG A 155 -5.63 16.32 -24.98
N GLN A 156 -6.24 17.29 -24.31
CA GLN A 156 -5.51 18.09 -23.32
C GLN A 156 -5.12 17.25 -22.10
N ALA A 157 -6.01 16.36 -21.63
CA ALA A 157 -5.69 15.45 -20.54
C ALA A 157 -4.53 14.51 -20.91
N ASP A 158 -4.55 13.90 -22.10
CA ASP A 158 -3.47 13.04 -22.59
C ASP A 158 -2.14 13.78 -22.67
N GLN A 159 -2.14 15.03 -23.14
CA GLN A 159 -0.94 15.85 -23.17
C GLN A 159 -0.41 16.14 -21.76
N LEU A 160 -1.29 16.48 -20.81
CA LEU A 160 -0.91 16.73 -19.42
C LEU A 160 -0.32 15.49 -18.75
N LEU A 161 -0.95 14.33 -18.92
CA LEU A 161 -0.47 13.06 -18.40
C LEU A 161 0.88 12.65 -19.01
N SER A 162 1.04 12.86 -20.32
CA SER A 162 2.30 12.60 -21.03
C SER A 162 3.43 13.52 -20.55
N LEU A 163 3.14 14.81 -20.40
CA LEU A 163 4.10 15.78 -19.88
C LEU A 163 4.50 15.43 -18.45
N ALA A 164 3.53 15.21 -17.56
CA ALA A 164 3.78 14.81 -16.18
C ALA A 164 4.74 13.63 -16.11
N LYS A 165 4.45 12.54 -16.83
CA LYS A 165 5.33 11.37 -16.88
C LYS A 165 6.75 11.71 -17.36
N GLY A 166 6.88 12.61 -18.34
CA GLY A 166 8.16 12.96 -18.93
C GLY A 166 9.12 13.71 -18.01
N PHE A 167 8.62 14.43 -17.00
CA PHE A 167 9.46 15.19 -16.07
C PHE A 167 9.33 14.80 -14.60
N ASP A 168 8.43 13.87 -14.26
CA ASP A 168 8.25 13.42 -12.88
C ASP A 168 9.50 12.69 -12.35
N PRO A 169 10.20 13.24 -11.33
CA PRO A 169 11.39 12.60 -10.78
C PRO A 169 11.08 11.29 -10.04
N LEU A 170 9.81 11.00 -9.72
CA LEU A 170 9.40 9.76 -9.06
C LEU A 170 9.47 8.54 -10.01
N GLY A 171 9.40 8.75 -11.33
CA GLY A 171 9.32 7.66 -12.30
C GLY A 171 8.19 6.67 -11.97
N ASP A 172 8.51 5.39 -11.85
CA ASP A 172 7.53 4.34 -11.53
C ASP A 172 6.90 4.52 -10.13
N TRP A 173 7.59 5.16 -9.18
CA TRP A 173 7.05 5.41 -7.83
C TRP A 173 5.84 6.34 -7.84
N SER A 174 5.60 7.06 -8.95
CA SER A 174 4.36 7.81 -9.14
C SER A 174 3.11 6.93 -9.10
N GLU A 175 3.24 5.63 -9.40
CA GLU A 175 2.19 4.60 -9.21
C GLU A 175 1.87 4.32 -7.75
N VAL A 176 2.88 4.40 -6.87
CA VAL A 176 2.66 4.27 -5.43
C VAL A 176 2.00 5.53 -4.87
N VAL A 177 2.53 6.70 -5.25
CA VAL A 177 2.07 8.00 -4.72
C VAL A 177 0.59 8.25 -5.05
N ARG A 178 0.13 7.89 -6.25
CA ARG A 178 -1.30 8.03 -6.63
C ARG A 178 -2.26 7.16 -5.80
N MET A 179 -1.78 6.07 -5.19
CA MET A 179 -2.59 5.21 -4.31
C MET A 179 -2.63 5.71 -2.86
N GLY A 180 -1.71 6.59 -2.48
CA GLY A 180 -1.62 7.14 -1.14
C GLY A 180 -2.80 8.05 -0.79
N ASP A 181 -2.89 8.45 0.49
CA ASP A 181 -3.87 9.43 0.95
C ASP A 181 -3.68 10.75 0.15
N PRO A 182 -4.72 11.23 -0.57
CA PRO A 182 -4.63 12.46 -1.34
C PRO A 182 -4.19 13.69 -0.54
N ARG A 183 -4.41 13.70 0.79
CA ARG A 183 -3.94 14.78 1.67
C ARG A 183 -2.42 14.87 1.71
N ARG A 184 -1.72 13.75 1.48
CA ARG A 184 -0.25 13.67 1.47
C ARG A 184 0.36 14.12 0.15
N TRP A 185 -0.44 14.32 -0.90
CA TRP A 185 0.08 14.85 -2.16
C TRP A 185 0.65 16.26 -2.01
N GLU A 186 0.17 17.04 -1.03
CA GLU A 186 0.72 18.36 -0.71
C GLU A 186 2.12 18.30 -0.07
N ASP A 187 2.56 17.13 0.41
CA ASP A 187 3.91 16.91 0.93
C ASP A 187 4.95 16.72 -0.18
N LEU A 188 4.52 16.51 -1.43
CA LEU A 188 5.41 16.49 -2.59
C LEU A 188 6.13 17.84 -2.75
N ARG A 189 7.32 17.82 -3.36
CA ARG A 189 8.16 19.02 -3.54
C ARG A 189 8.64 19.13 -4.98
N TYR A 190 8.88 20.36 -5.41
CA TYR A 190 9.50 20.69 -6.71
C TYR A 190 8.78 20.01 -7.89
N ASP A 191 9.53 19.40 -8.80
CA ASP A 191 9.01 18.79 -10.02
C ASP A 191 8.03 17.64 -9.75
N ALA A 192 8.15 16.92 -8.63
CA ALA A 192 7.19 15.87 -8.25
C ALA A 192 5.80 16.47 -7.95
N LEU A 193 5.77 17.60 -7.23
CA LEU A 193 4.52 18.33 -6.95
C LEU A 193 3.91 18.87 -8.24
N ILE A 194 4.73 19.47 -9.11
CA ILE A 194 4.26 20.00 -10.39
C ILE A 194 3.72 18.87 -11.29
N ALA A 195 4.42 17.73 -11.37
CA ALA A 195 3.96 16.57 -12.14
C ALA A 195 2.63 16.03 -11.59
N HIS A 196 2.45 16.07 -10.27
CA HIS A 196 1.21 15.69 -9.64
C HIS A 196 0.07 16.68 -9.95
N ASP A 197 0.33 17.99 -9.92
CA ASP A 197 -0.64 19.02 -10.31
C ASP A 197 -1.10 18.86 -11.77
N TYR A 198 -0.20 18.50 -12.69
CA TYR A 198 -0.57 18.16 -14.07
C TYR A 198 -1.53 16.97 -14.14
N ARG A 199 -1.32 15.93 -13.32
CA ARG A 199 -2.22 14.78 -13.25
C ARG A 199 -3.57 15.14 -12.63
N LEU A 200 -3.60 16.00 -11.61
CA LEU A 200 -4.84 16.53 -11.04
C LEU A 200 -5.65 17.29 -12.09
N ALA A 201 -4.99 18.18 -12.84
CA ALA A 201 -5.62 18.93 -13.92
C ALA A 201 -6.19 18.02 -15.01
N ALA A 202 -5.42 17.00 -15.43
CA ALA A 202 -5.89 16.00 -16.38
C ALA A 202 -7.10 15.22 -15.87
N GLU A 203 -7.09 14.82 -14.59
CA GLU A 203 -8.21 14.11 -13.97
C GLU A 203 -9.49 14.97 -13.96
N TYR A 204 -9.41 16.29 -13.75
CA TYR A 204 -10.60 17.16 -13.82
C TYR A 204 -11.22 17.19 -15.22
N LEU A 205 -10.38 17.28 -16.26
CA LEU A 205 -10.84 17.25 -17.66
C LEU A 205 -11.50 15.90 -17.99
N LEU A 206 -10.89 14.79 -17.58
CA LEU A 206 -11.41 13.44 -17.83
C LEU A 206 -12.71 13.17 -17.07
N ARG A 207 -12.83 13.62 -15.82
CA ARG A 207 -14.06 13.49 -15.02
C ARG A 207 -15.23 14.26 -15.62
N TYR A 208 -14.96 15.42 -16.21
CA TYR A 208 -15.98 16.14 -16.96
C TYR A 208 -16.49 15.34 -18.15
N VAL A 209 -15.59 14.75 -18.94
CA VAL A 209 -15.97 13.88 -20.08
C VAL A 209 -16.75 12.65 -19.62
N GLU A 210 -16.35 12.02 -18.52
CA GLU A 210 -17.09 10.89 -17.92
C GLU A 210 -18.52 11.29 -17.50
N ASP A 211 -18.70 12.45 -16.87
CA ASP A 211 -20.02 12.95 -16.50
C ASP A 211 -20.87 13.27 -17.76
N GLN A 212 -20.29 13.88 -18.80
CA GLN A 212 -20.98 14.13 -20.08
C GLN A 212 -21.39 12.81 -20.77
N ALA A 213 -20.55 11.78 -20.71
CA ALA A 213 -20.86 10.47 -21.25
C ALA A 213 -22.00 9.78 -20.48
N ARG A 214 -21.99 9.89 -19.14
CA ARG A 214 -23.07 9.40 -18.28
C ARG A 214 -24.42 10.07 -18.60
N LEU A 215 -24.40 11.35 -18.98
CA LEU A 215 -25.58 12.10 -19.41
C LEU A 215 -25.98 11.85 -20.87
N GLY A 216 -25.23 11.03 -21.61
CA GLY A 216 -25.50 10.73 -23.02
C GLY A 216 -25.12 11.86 -23.99
N VAL A 217 -24.37 12.87 -23.53
CA VAL A 217 -23.92 14.01 -24.34
C VAL A 217 -22.61 13.69 -25.09
N ALA A 218 -21.78 12.81 -24.53
CA ALA A 218 -20.51 12.39 -25.10
C ALA A 218 -20.39 10.87 -25.20
N ALA A 219 -19.46 10.38 -26.03
CA ALA A 219 -19.05 8.99 -25.97
C ALA A 219 -18.28 8.70 -24.67
N PRO A 220 -18.39 7.48 -24.10
CA PRO A 220 -17.55 7.07 -22.99
C PRO A 220 -16.07 7.08 -23.39
N LEU A 221 -15.18 7.27 -22.41
CA LEU A 221 -13.74 7.16 -22.63
C LEU A 221 -13.37 5.73 -23.03
N ASP A 222 -12.50 5.61 -24.03
CA ASP A 222 -11.92 4.32 -24.41
C ASP A 222 -11.04 3.76 -23.27
N GLU A 223 -11.06 2.43 -23.13
CA GLU A 223 -10.12 1.76 -22.24
C GLU A 223 -8.70 1.84 -22.82
N PRO A 224 -7.68 2.15 -21.99
CA PRO A 224 -6.31 2.21 -22.47
C PRO A 224 -5.87 0.81 -22.98
N PRO A 225 -5.15 0.75 -24.12
CA PRO A 225 -4.68 -0.52 -24.66
C PRO A 225 -3.78 -1.25 -23.65
N THR A 226 -3.89 -2.57 -23.62
CA THR A 226 -3.03 -3.41 -22.78
C THR A 226 -1.67 -3.65 -23.47
N GLY A 227 -0.59 -3.66 -22.70
CA GLY A 227 0.76 -3.99 -23.19
C GLY A 227 1.53 -2.86 -23.89
N VAL A 228 0.90 -1.72 -24.16
CA VAL A 228 1.56 -0.51 -24.64
C VAL A 228 1.31 0.63 -23.67
N PHE A 229 2.28 1.53 -23.53
CA PHE A 229 2.08 2.73 -22.73
C PHE A 229 0.98 3.60 -23.34
N HIS A 230 0.02 4.00 -22.50
CA HIS A 230 -1.01 4.98 -22.84
C HIS A 230 -1.07 6.07 -21.75
N PRO A 231 -1.20 7.37 -22.10
CA PRO A 231 -1.25 8.44 -21.10
C PRO A 231 -2.34 8.23 -20.03
N LEU A 232 -3.51 7.72 -20.41
CA LEU A 232 -4.59 7.37 -19.45
C LEU A 232 -4.19 6.35 -18.37
N GLN A 233 -3.09 5.60 -18.52
CA GLN A 233 -2.51 4.76 -17.45
C GLN A 233 -1.79 5.59 -16.37
N GLN A 234 -1.74 6.91 -16.49
CA GLN A 234 -1.17 7.85 -15.51
C GLN A 234 -2.24 8.63 -14.76
N ARG A 235 -3.52 8.28 -14.93
CA ARG A 235 -4.64 8.86 -14.18
C ARG A 235 -4.44 8.70 -12.67
N LEU A 236 -5.03 9.62 -11.91
CA LEU A 236 -5.03 9.53 -10.44
C LEU A 236 -6.07 8.53 -9.94
N ARG A 237 -7.12 8.29 -10.73
CA ARG A 237 -8.05 7.21 -10.48
C ARG A 237 -7.37 5.87 -10.77
N VAL A 238 -6.92 5.21 -9.71
CA VAL A 238 -6.39 3.84 -9.76
C VAL A 238 -7.53 2.86 -9.61
N VAL A 239 -7.70 1.97 -10.60
CA VAL A 239 -8.64 0.85 -10.47
C VAL A 239 -8.09 -0.20 -9.51
N ASP A 240 -8.96 -0.95 -8.84
CA ASP A 240 -8.59 -1.93 -7.82
C ASP A 240 -7.51 -2.91 -8.30
N ARG A 241 -7.61 -3.36 -9.56
CA ARG A 241 -6.61 -4.20 -10.22
C ARG A 241 -5.22 -3.55 -10.31
N GLU A 242 -5.14 -2.31 -10.81
CA GLU A 242 -3.88 -1.57 -10.92
C GLU A 242 -3.26 -1.33 -9.54
N ARG A 243 -4.10 -1.08 -8.53
CA ARG A 243 -3.68 -0.93 -7.14
C ARG A 243 -2.99 -2.19 -6.63
N ALA A 244 -3.61 -3.35 -6.81
CA ALA A 244 -3.05 -4.64 -6.43
C ALA A 244 -1.73 -4.93 -7.15
N GLU A 245 -1.69 -4.74 -8.47
CA GLU A 245 -0.48 -4.95 -9.27
C GLU A 245 0.67 -4.04 -8.81
N THR A 246 0.38 -2.78 -8.46
CA THR A 246 1.38 -1.83 -7.96
C THR A 246 1.88 -2.21 -6.56
N VAL A 247 0.99 -2.54 -5.64
CA VAL A 247 1.30 -3.06 -4.28
C VAL A 247 2.23 -4.26 -4.37
N MET A 248 1.93 -5.20 -5.26
CA MET A 248 2.75 -6.39 -5.47
C MET A 248 4.12 -6.04 -6.08
N ARG A 249 4.15 -5.23 -7.15
CA ARG A 249 5.36 -4.84 -7.87
C ARG A 249 6.36 -4.09 -6.98
N PHE A 250 5.88 -3.19 -6.13
CA PHE A 250 6.72 -2.40 -5.23
C PHE A 250 7.02 -3.08 -3.89
N GLY A 251 6.48 -4.26 -3.63
CA GLY A 251 6.71 -4.90 -2.34
C GLY A 251 6.00 -4.19 -1.17
N ILE A 252 4.97 -3.38 -1.43
CA ILE A 252 4.22 -2.64 -0.41
C ILE A 252 2.98 -3.43 -0.08
N SER A 253 2.97 -4.21 1.00
CA SER A 253 1.77 -4.89 1.48
C SER A 253 1.67 -4.76 2.99
N ASP A 254 0.43 -4.62 3.46
CA ASP A 254 0.03 -4.67 4.85
C ASP A 254 0.06 -6.09 5.43
N ARG A 255 0.19 -7.12 4.58
CA ARG A 255 0.32 -8.50 5.02
C ARG A 255 1.79 -8.84 5.25
N PRO A 256 2.10 -9.57 6.33
CA PRO A 256 3.44 -10.13 6.48
C PRO A 256 3.71 -11.11 5.33
N ALA A 257 4.98 -11.32 5.03
CA ALA A 257 5.40 -12.37 4.11
C ALA A 257 5.26 -13.76 4.76
N LEU A 258 5.43 -13.83 6.07
CA LEU A 258 5.27 -15.04 6.88
C LEU A 258 4.52 -14.74 8.18
N VAL A 259 3.58 -15.60 8.54
CA VAL A 259 3.07 -15.71 9.91
C VAL A 259 3.76 -16.90 10.58
N LEU A 260 4.47 -16.65 11.68
CA LEU A 260 5.04 -17.67 12.55
C LEU A 260 4.09 -17.90 13.72
N ALA A 261 3.33 -18.98 13.66
CA ALA A 261 2.40 -19.35 14.71
C ALA A 261 3.10 -20.28 15.70
N VAL A 262 3.23 -19.84 16.95
CA VAL A 262 3.87 -20.60 18.03
C VAL A 262 2.84 -21.04 19.05
N GLU A 263 3.04 -22.21 19.65
CA GLU A 263 2.06 -22.84 20.53
C GLU A 263 1.85 -22.07 21.84
N GLY A 264 2.92 -21.83 22.60
CA GLY A 264 2.84 -21.28 23.95
C GLY A 264 3.30 -19.83 24.12
N HIS A 265 3.09 -19.33 25.33
CA HIS A 265 3.56 -18.01 25.78
C HIS A 265 5.09 -17.93 25.84
N THR A 266 5.78 -19.03 26.16
CA THR A 266 7.24 -19.08 26.29
C THR A 266 7.90 -18.76 24.94
N GLU A 267 7.41 -19.39 23.87
CA GLU A 267 7.88 -19.21 22.50
C GLU A 267 7.53 -17.83 21.97
N HIS A 268 6.32 -17.34 22.27
CA HIS A 268 5.87 -16.02 21.87
C HIS A 268 6.72 -14.90 22.49
N GLU A 269 7.26 -15.09 23.70
CA GLU A 269 8.20 -14.17 24.33
C GLU A 269 9.63 -14.33 23.79
N THR A 270 10.05 -15.56 23.46
CA THR A 270 11.44 -15.88 23.10
C THR A 270 11.72 -15.61 21.62
N ALA A 271 10.82 -15.98 20.71
CA ALA A 271 10.99 -15.87 19.27
C ALA A 271 11.29 -14.44 18.77
N PRO A 272 10.61 -13.38 19.25
CA PRO A 272 10.94 -12.01 18.86
C PRO A 272 12.36 -11.60 19.25
N ARG A 273 12.84 -12.05 20.41
CA ARG A 273 14.19 -11.73 20.88
C ARG A 273 15.26 -12.47 20.07
N VAL A 274 15.00 -13.70 19.68
CA VAL A 274 15.89 -14.45 18.78
C VAL A 274 15.95 -13.79 17.40
N LEU A 275 14.81 -13.33 16.86
CA LEU A 275 14.78 -12.55 15.60
C LEU A 275 15.63 -11.28 15.69
N ASP A 276 15.48 -10.51 16.76
CA ASP A 276 16.26 -9.29 17.02
C ASP A 276 17.76 -9.58 17.10
N MET A 277 18.14 -10.64 17.82
CA MET A 277 19.54 -11.10 17.90
C MET A 277 20.13 -11.50 16.54
N LEU A 278 19.31 -12.03 15.62
CA LEU A 278 19.71 -12.36 14.26
C LEU A 278 19.72 -11.14 13.32
N GLY A 279 19.42 -9.94 13.83
CA GLY A 279 19.45 -8.69 13.08
C GLY A 279 18.19 -8.41 12.26
N TYR A 280 17.09 -9.10 12.55
CA TYR A 280 15.81 -8.86 11.87
C TYR A 280 15.00 -7.83 12.63
N ASP A 281 14.73 -6.70 11.96
CA ASP A 281 13.90 -5.62 12.51
C ASP A 281 12.44 -6.08 12.68
N PRO A 282 11.90 -6.13 13.92
CA PRO A 282 10.50 -6.45 14.17
C PRO A 282 9.53 -5.47 13.47
N LEU A 283 9.94 -4.23 13.21
CA LEU A 283 9.12 -3.20 12.55
C LEU A 283 9.03 -3.38 11.04
N ALA A 284 9.93 -4.15 10.43
CA ALA A 284 9.88 -4.45 9.00
C ALA A 284 8.63 -5.26 8.62
N SER A 285 7.84 -5.74 9.60
CA SER A 285 6.52 -6.37 9.44
C SER A 285 6.51 -7.58 8.49
N ARG A 286 7.67 -8.21 8.25
CA ARG A 286 7.78 -9.31 7.29
C ARG A 286 7.44 -10.67 7.91
N ILE A 287 7.81 -10.87 9.17
CA ILE A 287 7.43 -12.03 9.97
C ILE A 287 6.53 -11.53 11.09
N GLN A 288 5.28 -12.01 11.11
CA GLN A 288 4.36 -11.75 12.20
C GLN A 288 4.30 -12.98 13.10
N ILE A 289 4.65 -12.83 14.38
CA ILE A 289 4.53 -13.91 15.36
C ILE A 289 3.12 -13.89 15.95
N VAL A 290 2.49 -15.06 16.04
CA VAL A 290 1.13 -15.23 16.61
C VAL A 290 1.16 -16.37 17.61
N ASN A 291 0.57 -16.16 18.79
CA ASN A 291 0.36 -17.22 19.78
C ASN A 291 -0.92 -18.03 19.43
N LEU A 292 -0.80 -19.35 19.27
CA LEU A 292 -1.91 -20.25 18.94
C LEU A 292 -2.95 -20.37 20.06
N GLU A 293 -2.58 -20.19 21.33
CA GLU A 293 -3.55 -20.19 22.44
C GLU A 293 -4.60 -19.08 22.27
N SER A 294 -4.22 -17.94 21.67
CA SER A 294 -5.13 -16.80 21.44
C SER A 294 -6.25 -17.10 20.43
N ILE A 295 -6.04 -18.10 19.55
CA ILE A 295 -7.02 -18.54 18.54
C ILE A 295 -7.69 -19.87 18.93
N LYS A 296 -7.67 -20.22 20.22
CA LYS A 296 -8.19 -21.49 20.76
C LYS A 296 -7.57 -22.72 20.07
N GLY A 297 -6.35 -22.58 19.55
CA GLY A 297 -5.64 -23.66 18.84
C GLY A 297 -6.22 -24.06 17.48
N ASP A 298 -7.14 -23.29 16.88
CA ASP A 298 -7.67 -23.64 15.54
C ASP A 298 -6.71 -23.21 14.43
N VAL A 299 -5.72 -24.07 14.18
CA VAL A 299 -4.73 -23.91 13.13
C VAL A 299 -5.36 -23.86 11.72
N LYS A 300 -6.53 -24.47 11.52
CA LYS A 300 -7.25 -24.43 10.22
C LYS A 300 -7.86 -23.06 9.99
N LEU A 301 -8.43 -22.45 11.03
CA LEU A 301 -8.92 -21.08 10.96
C LEU A 301 -7.78 -20.10 10.65
N LEU A 302 -6.62 -20.26 11.30
CA LEU A 302 -5.44 -19.45 11.02
C LEU A 302 -4.93 -19.65 9.59
N ALA A 303 -4.84 -20.89 9.11
CA ALA A 303 -4.45 -21.18 7.74
C ALA A 303 -5.37 -20.48 6.73
N ARG A 304 -6.69 -20.46 6.98
CA ARG A 304 -7.64 -19.75 6.13
C ARG A 304 -7.47 -18.23 6.16
N SER A 305 -7.26 -17.64 7.33
CA SER A 305 -7.13 -16.18 7.43
C SER A 305 -5.82 -15.67 6.80
N VAL A 306 -4.76 -16.47 6.87
CA VAL A 306 -3.41 -16.13 6.42
C VAL A 306 -3.15 -16.50 4.96
N ALA A 307 -3.44 -17.74 4.57
CA ALA A 307 -2.96 -18.31 3.32
C ALA A 307 -3.99 -18.33 2.17
N VAL A 308 -5.25 -17.93 2.41
CA VAL A 308 -6.24 -17.79 1.32
C VAL A 308 -5.80 -16.66 0.38
N PRO A 309 -5.49 -16.96 -0.90
CA PRO A 309 -5.13 -15.94 -1.85
C PRO A 309 -6.31 -15.00 -2.12
N ARG A 310 -6.06 -13.69 -2.15
CA ARG A 310 -7.03 -12.72 -2.67
C ARG A 310 -6.92 -12.71 -4.18
N LEU A 311 -8.04 -12.82 -4.86
CA LEU A 311 -8.10 -13.03 -6.30
C LEU A 311 -8.89 -11.93 -6.97
N ASP A 312 -8.40 -11.49 -8.13
CA ASP A 312 -9.16 -10.66 -9.05
C ASP A 312 -10.18 -11.54 -9.77
N THR A 313 -11.46 -11.38 -9.43
CA THR A 313 -12.58 -12.14 -10.02
C THR A 313 -13.00 -11.62 -11.39
N ASP A 314 -12.61 -10.40 -11.75
CA ASP A 314 -13.02 -9.71 -12.98
C ASP A 314 -11.94 -9.83 -14.08
N GLY A 315 -10.87 -10.58 -13.81
CA GLY A 315 -9.80 -10.86 -14.75
C GLY A 315 -10.25 -11.73 -15.93
N ASP A 316 -10.39 -11.11 -17.11
CA ASP A 316 -10.85 -11.71 -18.37
C ASP A 316 -10.09 -12.98 -18.80
N ARG A 317 -8.83 -13.13 -18.34
CA ARG A 317 -8.04 -14.38 -18.44
C ARG A 317 -7.12 -14.46 -17.21
N TYR A 318 -7.17 -15.59 -16.50
CA TYR A 318 -6.39 -15.91 -15.29
C TYR A 318 -6.88 -15.24 -14.00
N SER A 319 -7.12 -16.04 -12.94
CA SER A 319 -7.30 -15.51 -11.58
C SER A 319 -5.95 -14.98 -11.08
N ARG A 320 -5.75 -13.66 -11.21
CA ARG A 320 -4.55 -12.99 -10.73
C ARG A 320 -4.63 -12.78 -9.22
N LEU A 321 -3.47 -12.77 -8.57
CA LEU A 321 -3.38 -12.41 -7.17
C LEU A 321 -3.64 -10.91 -7.02
N PHE A 322 -4.51 -10.57 -6.07
CA PHE A 322 -4.84 -9.21 -5.68
C PHE A 322 -3.99 -8.72 -4.50
N SER A 323 -3.28 -9.64 -3.84
CA SER A 323 -2.30 -9.33 -2.80
C SER A 323 -1.19 -10.37 -2.82
N PRO A 324 0.01 -10.04 -2.30
CA PRO A 324 1.05 -11.03 -2.07
C PRO A 324 0.51 -12.21 -1.23
N LEU A 325 1.03 -13.40 -1.52
CA LEU A 325 0.80 -14.57 -0.67
C LEU A 325 1.52 -14.38 0.67
N THR A 326 0.90 -14.85 1.73
CA THR A 326 1.50 -14.94 3.06
C THR A 326 1.69 -16.41 3.39
N SER A 327 2.93 -16.79 3.69
CA SER A 327 3.22 -18.12 4.22
C SER A 327 2.78 -18.24 5.67
N LEU A 328 2.47 -19.45 6.10
CA LEU A 328 2.20 -19.79 7.49
C LEU A 328 3.14 -20.91 7.91
N MET A 329 3.93 -20.67 8.95
CA MET A 329 4.71 -21.69 9.64
C MET A 329 4.13 -21.88 11.03
N VAL A 330 3.67 -23.09 11.32
CA VAL A 330 3.11 -23.47 12.62
C VAL A 330 4.14 -24.28 13.36
N VAL A 331 4.53 -23.84 14.56
CA VAL A 331 5.53 -24.52 15.39
C VAL A 331 4.83 -25.06 16.62
N VAL A 332 4.96 -26.37 16.83
CA VAL A 332 4.20 -27.13 17.84
C VAL A 332 5.09 -28.07 18.63
N ASP A 333 4.71 -28.30 19.88
CA ASP A 333 5.27 -29.35 20.73
C ASP A 333 4.85 -30.75 20.22
N PRO A 334 5.59 -31.81 20.56
CA PRO A 334 5.29 -33.17 20.12
C PRO A 334 4.16 -33.83 20.94
N GLU A 335 3.04 -33.13 21.14
CA GLU A 335 1.83 -33.62 21.81
C GLU A 335 0.75 -34.01 20.80
N PRO A 336 -0.25 -34.86 21.14
CA PRO A 336 -1.37 -35.14 20.23
C PRO A 336 -2.08 -33.83 19.82
N PRO A 337 -2.27 -33.55 18.52
CA PRO A 337 -2.20 -34.48 17.38
C PRO A 337 -0.89 -34.44 16.56
N TYR A 338 0.22 -33.94 17.08
CA TYR A 338 1.52 -33.74 16.41
C TYR A 338 2.63 -34.70 16.90
N GLU A 339 2.25 -35.79 17.56
CA GLU A 339 3.15 -36.80 18.14
C GLU A 339 4.15 -37.46 17.17
N SER A 340 3.90 -37.44 15.84
CA SER A 340 4.77 -38.05 14.82
C SER A 340 4.85 -37.25 13.52
N ALA A 341 5.85 -37.53 12.68
CA ALA A 341 6.01 -36.89 11.38
C ALA A 341 4.79 -37.11 10.46
N ASP A 342 4.24 -38.34 10.42
CA ASP A 342 3.04 -38.65 9.63
C ASP A 342 1.83 -37.86 10.09
N ARG A 343 1.70 -37.65 11.41
CA ARG A 343 0.64 -36.85 12.03
C ARG A 343 0.77 -35.37 11.71
N VAL A 344 2.00 -34.85 11.73
CA VAL A 344 2.32 -33.48 11.30
C VAL A 344 1.94 -33.28 9.83
N GLU A 345 2.30 -34.21 8.94
CA GLU A 345 1.95 -34.12 7.52
C GLU A 345 0.43 -34.27 7.27
N ALA A 346 -0.25 -35.13 8.04
CA ALA A 346 -1.70 -35.22 8.02
C ALA A 346 -2.36 -33.89 8.42
N LYS A 347 -1.85 -33.21 9.46
CA LYS A 347 -2.36 -31.90 9.88
C LYS A 347 -2.06 -30.81 8.87
N LYS A 348 -0.88 -30.79 8.27
CA LYS A 348 -0.56 -29.92 7.13
C LYS A 348 -1.54 -30.15 5.97
N SER A 349 -1.83 -31.39 5.62
CA SER A 349 -2.80 -31.75 4.58
C SER A 349 -4.22 -31.29 4.91
N GLU A 350 -4.65 -31.40 6.18
CA GLU A 350 -5.94 -30.86 6.64
C GLU A 350 -5.99 -29.32 6.51
N MET A 351 -4.90 -28.61 6.82
CA MET A 351 -4.81 -27.15 6.64
C MET A 351 -4.90 -26.77 5.16
N ILE A 352 -4.15 -27.44 4.29
CA ILE A 352 -4.20 -27.22 2.83
C ILE A 352 -5.63 -27.43 2.32
N GLN A 353 -6.28 -28.52 2.72
CA GLN A 353 -7.65 -28.81 2.30
C GLN A 353 -8.65 -27.76 2.82
N SER A 354 -8.46 -27.27 4.04
CA SER A 354 -9.27 -26.20 4.62
C SER A 354 -9.17 -24.90 3.82
N VAL A 355 -7.96 -24.50 3.41
CA VAL A 355 -7.73 -23.33 2.56
C VAL A 355 -8.35 -23.54 1.16
N LEU A 356 -8.11 -24.71 0.55
CA LEU A 356 -8.65 -25.07 -0.77
C LEU A 356 -10.18 -25.03 -0.80
N ASN A 357 -10.83 -25.49 0.27
CA ASN A 357 -12.29 -25.47 0.42
C ASN A 357 -12.86 -24.04 0.55
N SER A 358 -12.05 -23.06 0.96
CA SER A 358 -12.44 -21.65 0.98
C SER A 358 -12.32 -20.96 -0.38
N LEU A 359 -11.69 -21.59 -1.38
CA LEU A 359 -11.58 -21.05 -2.73
C LEU A 359 -12.79 -21.39 -3.60
N PRO A 360 -13.08 -20.56 -4.63
CA PRO A 360 -14.03 -20.90 -5.68
C PRO A 360 -13.73 -22.28 -6.30
N PRO A 361 -14.76 -23.08 -6.66
CA PRO A 361 -14.56 -24.43 -7.20
C PRO A 361 -13.63 -24.49 -8.43
N SER A 362 -13.65 -23.45 -9.28
CA SER A 362 -12.80 -23.33 -10.47
C SER A 362 -11.30 -23.31 -10.17
N LEU A 363 -10.91 -23.04 -8.93
CA LEU A 363 -9.52 -22.91 -8.49
C LEU A 363 -9.04 -24.06 -7.62
N ARG A 364 -9.91 -25.04 -7.34
CA ARG A 364 -9.60 -26.22 -6.56
C ARG A 364 -8.88 -27.28 -7.41
N SER A 365 -7.68 -26.94 -7.87
CA SER A 365 -6.83 -27.80 -8.68
C SER A 365 -5.71 -28.44 -7.87
N ASP A 366 -5.12 -29.52 -8.38
CA ASP A 366 -3.92 -30.13 -7.79
C ASP A 366 -2.72 -29.19 -7.81
N LYS A 367 -2.66 -28.32 -8.82
CA LYS A 367 -1.66 -27.25 -8.88
C LYS A 367 -1.80 -26.28 -7.71
N MET A 368 -3.02 -25.80 -7.44
CA MET A 368 -3.30 -24.93 -6.29
C MET A 368 -2.95 -25.63 -4.98
N ARG A 369 -3.29 -26.91 -4.84
CA ARG A 369 -2.89 -27.73 -3.69
C ARG A 369 -1.37 -27.74 -3.51
N ASN A 370 -0.61 -27.94 -4.59
CA ASN A 370 0.85 -27.93 -4.55
C ASN A 370 1.44 -26.55 -4.20
N ASP A 371 0.84 -25.48 -4.71
CA ASP A 371 1.26 -24.11 -4.37
C ASP A 371 0.95 -23.79 -2.90
N LEU A 372 -0.21 -24.21 -2.38
CA LEU A 372 -0.54 -24.12 -0.94
C LEU A 372 0.43 -24.93 -0.07
N ALA A 373 0.85 -26.12 -0.53
CA ALA A 373 1.80 -26.96 0.19
C ALA A 373 3.21 -26.34 0.32
N ARG A 374 3.54 -25.35 -0.53
CA ARG A 374 4.79 -24.58 -0.50
C ARG A 374 4.76 -23.39 0.47
N ILE A 375 3.57 -22.92 0.85
CA ILE A 375 3.41 -21.75 1.74
C ILE A 375 2.89 -22.15 3.13
N LEU A 376 2.38 -23.36 3.31
CA LEU A 376 1.94 -23.92 4.58
C LEU A 376 2.99 -24.89 5.13
N HIS A 377 3.53 -24.57 6.30
CA HIS A 377 4.57 -25.34 6.99
C HIS A 377 4.12 -25.68 8.40
N VAL A 378 4.47 -26.88 8.85
CA VAL A 378 4.28 -27.31 10.24
C VAL A 378 5.61 -27.87 10.70
N HIS A 379 6.18 -27.24 11.72
CA HIS A 379 7.43 -27.63 12.36
C HIS A 379 7.12 -28.20 13.74
N ARG A 380 7.73 -29.33 14.07
CA ARG A 380 7.55 -29.98 15.36
C ARG A 380 8.85 -29.94 16.14
N TRP A 381 8.81 -29.45 17.37
CA TRP A 381 9.95 -29.51 18.27
C TRP A 381 10.37 -30.97 18.57
N PRO A 382 11.65 -31.21 18.90
CA PRO A 382 12.12 -32.55 19.26
C PRO A 382 11.55 -33.07 20.59
N SER A 383 11.20 -32.16 21.49
CA SER A 383 10.53 -32.37 22.78
C SER A 383 9.68 -31.13 23.08
N GLU A 384 8.97 -31.07 24.22
CA GLU A 384 8.37 -29.81 24.68
C GLU A 384 9.41 -28.68 24.65
N PHE A 385 8.98 -27.48 24.27
CA PHE A 385 9.84 -26.32 24.05
C PHE A 385 10.85 -26.11 25.18
N GLU A 386 10.43 -26.14 26.45
CA GLU A 386 11.35 -25.94 27.56
C GLU A 386 12.43 -27.03 27.66
N PHE A 387 12.09 -28.29 27.39
CA PHE A 387 13.07 -29.38 27.39
C PHE A 387 13.98 -29.36 26.17
N ALA A 388 13.52 -28.84 25.03
CA ALA A 388 14.31 -28.76 23.81
C ALA A 388 15.45 -27.73 23.94
N HIS A 389 15.27 -26.72 24.79
CA HIS A 389 16.17 -25.57 24.87
C HIS A 389 16.98 -25.49 26.15
N TRP A 390 16.57 -26.14 27.24
CA TRP A 390 17.29 -26.03 28.51
C TRP A 390 17.55 -27.39 29.15
N THR A 391 18.67 -27.48 29.85
CA THR A 391 19.03 -28.61 30.70
C THR A 391 18.16 -28.64 31.96
N ASP A 392 18.04 -29.81 32.58
CA ASP A 392 17.28 -29.96 33.84
C ASP A 392 17.84 -29.06 34.96
N ARG A 393 19.14 -28.77 34.92
CA ARG A 393 19.80 -27.88 35.88
C ARG A 393 19.44 -26.41 35.64
N GLU A 394 19.49 -25.93 34.40
CA GLU A 394 19.08 -24.56 34.06
C GLU A 394 17.62 -24.32 34.42
N LEU A 395 16.74 -25.30 34.14
CA LEU A 395 15.33 -25.25 34.51
C LEU A 395 15.13 -25.21 36.04
N ALA A 396 15.88 -26.03 36.78
CA ALA A 396 15.83 -26.01 38.25
C ALA A 396 16.30 -24.67 38.82
N GLU A 397 17.41 -24.12 38.29
CA GLU A 397 17.94 -22.81 38.71
C GLU A 397 16.91 -21.70 38.46
N ALA A 398 16.35 -21.62 37.25
CA ALA A 398 15.34 -20.62 36.92
C ALA A 398 14.06 -20.77 37.79
N LEU A 399 13.64 -21.99 38.09
CA LEU A 399 12.48 -22.22 38.98
C LEU A 399 12.75 -21.77 40.42
N GLN A 400 13.95 -22.03 40.94
CA GLN A 400 14.37 -21.55 42.27
C GLN A 400 14.36 -20.03 42.35
N ASP A 401 14.72 -19.34 41.27
CA ASP A 401 14.76 -17.88 41.22
C ASP A 401 13.36 -17.23 41.22
N ILE A 402 12.35 -17.92 40.66
CA ILE A 402 11.01 -17.35 40.48
C ILE A 402 9.93 -17.90 41.44
N SER A 403 10.20 -19.00 42.15
CA SER A 403 9.21 -19.63 43.03
C SER A 403 9.75 -19.88 44.44
N HIS A 404 9.03 -19.36 45.44
CA HIS A 404 9.34 -19.62 46.85
C HIS A 404 9.30 -21.11 47.20
N VAL A 405 8.39 -21.88 46.59
CA VAL A 405 8.30 -23.33 46.84
C VAL A 405 9.53 -24.04 46.27
N ALA A 406 9.98 -23.65 45.08
CA ALA A 406 11.18 -24.22 44.47
C ALA A 406 12.45 -23.87 45.25
N ALA A 407 12.53 -22.66 45.82
CA ALA A 407 13.68 -22.19 46.58
C ALA A 407 14.02 -23.08 47.78
N ASP A 408 13.01 -23.71 48.39
CA ASP A 408 13.18 -24.64 49.52
C ASP A 408 13.58 -26.06 49.11
N ILE A 409 13.47 -26.40 47.81
CA ILE A 409 13.83 -27.72 47.29
C ILE A 409 15.32 -27.70 46.89
N PRO A 410 16.16 -28.63 47.36
CA PRO A 410 17.54 -28.75 46.91
C PRO A 410 17.62 -28.85 45.38
N ARG A 411 18.50 -28.07 44.75
CA ARG A 411 18.60 -27.97 43.28
C ARG A 411 18.72 -29.32 42.57
N GLN A 412 19.51 -30.24 43.14
CA GLN A 412 19.70 -31.58 42.58
C GLN A 412 18.41 -32.41 42.62
N GLU A 413 17.62 -32.26 43.69
CA GLU A 413 16.31 -32.92 43.82
C GLU A 413 15.31 -32.35 42.82
N LEU A 414 15.25 -31.02 42.67
CA LEU A 414 14.40 -30.37 41.69
C LEU A 414 14.78 -30.76 40.25
N ALA A 415 16.08 -30.75 39.91
CA ALA A 415 16.57 -31.20 38.62
C ALA A 415 16.24 -32.67 38.35
N ALA A 416 16.38 -33.56 39.35
CA ALA A 416 15.99 -34.96 39.22
C ALA A 416 14.48 -35.12 39.01
N ASN A 417 13.65 -34.28 39.65
CA ASN A 417 12.21 -34.27 39.43
C ASN A 417 11.87 -33.82 38.00
N ILE A 418 12.47 -32.72 37.52
CA ILE A 418 12.34 -32.25 36.13
C ILE A 418 12.73 -33.35 35.15
N SER A 419 13.85 -34.04 35.40
CA SER A 419 14.34 -35.14 34.56
C SER A 419 13.33 -36.28 34.46
N LYS A 420 12.65 -36.64 35.57
CA LYS A 420 11.57 -37.65 35.57
C LYS A 420 10.40 -37.21 34.68
N HIS A 421 9.98 -35.96 34.75
CA HIS A 421 8.89 -35.45 33.91
C HIS A 421 9.29 -35.40 32.43
N ARG A 422 10.52 -34.96 32.11
CA ARG A 422 11.09 -34.99 30.76
C ARG A 422 11.09 -36.41 30.19
N ALA A 423 11.60 -37.39 30.95
CA ALA A 423 11.66 -38.79 30.53
C ALA A 423 10.28 -39.41 30.31
N ALA A 424 9.27 -38.94 31.05
CA ALA A 424 7.88 -39.35 30.90
C ALA A 424 7.14 -38.64 29.75
N GLY A 425 7.76 -37.65 29.08
CA GLY A 425 7.10 -36.83 28.06
C GLY A 425 6.01 -35.91 28.63
N ASN A 426 6.07 -35.59 29.92
CA ASN A 426 5.10 -34.73 30.58
C ASN A 426 5.49 -33.26 30.42
N ALA A 427 4.51 -32.40 30.17
CA ALA A 427 4.73 -30.95 30.15
C ALA A 427 5.42 -30.42 31.43
N ILE A 428 6.29 -29.42 31.32
CA ILE A 428 7.09 -28.84 32.41
C ILE A 428 6.22 -28.33 33.55
N LYS A 429 5.00 -27.85 33.23
CA LYS A 429 3.99 -27.44 34.21
C LYS A 429 3.60 -28.52 35.21
N GLN A 430 3.76 -29.80 34.85
CA GLN A 430 3.46 -30.92 35.73
C GLN A 430 4.43 -31.01 36.91
N VAL A 431 5.64 -30.44 36.79
CA VAL A 431 6.62 -30.37 37.89
C VAL A 431 6.07 -29.58 39.09
N TRP A 432 5.27 -28.55 38.82
CA TRP A 432 4.71 -27.65 39.83
C TRP A 432 3.18 -27.66 39.89
N ALA A 433 2.51 -28.64 39.28
CA ALA A 433 1.05 -28.71 39.26
C ALA A 433 0.41 -28.75 40.67
N ASN A 434 1.16 -29.26 41.66
CA ASN A 434 0.71 -29.38 43.05
C ASN A 434 1.29 -28.30 43.98
N TRP A 435 1.99 -27.29 43.45
CA TRP A 435 2.56 -26.23 44.27
C TRP A 435 1.48 -25.23 44.68
N ARG A 436 1.55 -24.74 45.93
CA ARG A 436 0.57 -23.79 46.48
C ARG A 436 0.52 -22.46 45.71
N SER A 437 1.64 -22.08 45.10
CA SER A 437 1.76 -20.89 44.25
C SER A 437 2.62 -21.28 43.04
N PRO A 438 2.00 -21.79 41.96
CA PRO A 438 2.74 -22.22 40.78
C PRO A 438 3.31 -21.00 40.04
N PRO A 439 4.58 -21.04 39.58
CA PRO A 439 5.12 -19.98 38.74
C PRO A 439 4.41 -19.95 37.38
N SER A 440 4.39 -18.78 36.72
CA SER A 440 3.87 -18.67 35.36
C SER A 440 4.91 -19.12 34.32
N LYS A 441 4.45 -19.69 33.19
CA LYS A 441 5.35 -20.01 32.05
C LYS A 441 6.09 -18.76 31.54
N LEU A 442 5.47 -17.58 31.61
CA LEU A 442 6.08 -16.32 31.17
C LEU A 442 7.22 -15.87 32.11
N GLU A 443 7.07 -16.01 33.43
CA GLU A 443 8.16 -15.76 34.38
C GLU A 443 9.33 -16.71 34.15
N LEU A 444 9.02 -17.99 33.92
CA LEU A 444 10.04 -18.99 33.59
C LEU A 444 10.78 -18.65 32.29
N ALA A 445 10.06 -18.27 31.22
CA ALA A 445 10.67 -17.84 29.95
C ALA A 445 11.65 -16.68 30.15
N ARG A 446 11.27 -15.68 30.96
CA ARG A 446 12.12 -14.51 31.26
C ARG A 446 13.35 -14.88 32.07
N ALA A 447 13.21 -15.76 33.07
CA ALA A 447 14.32 -16.25 33.87
C ALA A 447 15.31 -17.09 33.06
N LEU A 448 14.82 -17.83 32.06
CA LEU A 448 15.64 -18.68 31.18
C LEU A 448 16.30 -17.92 30.03
N TRP A 449 15.80 -16.73 29.66
CA TRP A 449 16.31 -15.94 28.54
C TRP A 449 17.82 -15.66 28.61
N PRO A 450 18.42 -15.21 29.73
CA PRO A 450 19.86 -14.92 29.80
C PRO A 450 20.75 -16.12 29.46
N ALA A 451 20.35 -17.32 29.88
CA ALA A 451 21.07 -18.56 29.57
C ALA A 451 21.00 -18.89 28.08
N LEU A 452 19.81 -18.76 27.47
CA LEU A 452 19.63 -18.97 26.04
C LEU A 452 20.39 -17.92 25.22
N GLU A 453 20.30 -16.64 25.58
CA GLU A 453 21.00 -15.54 24.92
C GLU A 453 22.52 -15.75 24.94
N SER A 454 23.08 -16.09 26.11
CA SER A 454 24.51 -16.39 26.25
C SER A 454 24.95 -17.51 25.32
N ARG A 455 24.13 -18.56 25.20
CA ARG A 455 24.40 -19.68 24.30
C ARG A 455 24.34 -19.29 22.83
N ILE A 456 23.33 -18.52 22.43
CA ILE A 456 23.20 -18.01 21.05
C ILE A 456 24.43 -17.15 20.69
N ARG A 457 24.94 -16.33 21.62
CA ARG A 457 26.14 -15.52 21.41
C ARG A 457 27.42 -16.34 21.37
N ALA A 458 27.52 -17.40 22.18
CA ALA A 458 28.72 -18.23 22.28
C ALA A 458 28.86 -19.22 21.11
N THR A 459 27.74 -19.70 20.57
CA THR A 459 27.74 -20.70 19.51
C THR A 459 27.94 -20.05 18.13
N THR A 460 29.00 -20.45 17.42
CA THR A 460 29.25 -20.03 16.03
C THR A 460 28.38 -20.80 15.03
N ALA A 461 27.94 -22.01 15.40
CA ALA A 461 27.07 -22.88 14.60
C ALA A 461 25.60 -22.71 15.01
N SER A 462 24.88 -21.78 14.36
CA SER A 462 23.47 -21.45 14.66
C SER A 462 22.50 -22.65 14.65
N GLN A 463 22.88 -23.79 14.05
CA GLN A 463 22.06 -25.00 13.90
C GLN A 463 21.92 -25.83 15.19
N GLU A 464 22.73 -25.59 16.23
CA GLU A 464 22.67 -26.39 17.46
C GLU A 464 21.55 -25.95 18.43
N ILE A 465 20.96 -24.78 18.22
CA ILE A 465 19.91 -24.23 19.08
C ILE A 465 18.57 -24.32 18.32
N PRO A 466 17.60 -25.16 18.76
CA PRO A 466 16.42 -25.46 17.95
C PRO A 466 15.61 -24.23 17.53
N ILE A 467 15.37 -23.27 18.44
CA ILE A 467 14.66 -22.04 18.10
C ILE A 467 15.40 -21.18 17.08
N VAL A 468 16.74 -21.14 17.13
CA VAL A 468 17.52 -20.41 16.12
C VAL A 468 17.33 -21.07 14.75
N HIS A 469 17.35 -22.40 14.68
CA HIS A 469 17.09 -23.14 13.45
C HIS A 469 15.69 -22.86 12.90
N VAL A 470 14.66 -22.90 13.74
CA VAL A 470 13.28 -22.58 13.33
C VAL A 470 13.14 -21.15 12.83
N ILE A 471 13.77 -20.19 13.50
CA ILE A 471 13.75 -18.79 13.07
C ILE A 471 14.50 -18.61 11.73
N GLN A 472 15.64 -19.28 11.54
CA GLN A 472 16.34 -19.28 10.25
C GLN A 472 15.53 -19.95 9.14
N GLU A 473 14.81 -21.04 9.43
CA GLU A 473 13.87 -21.66 8.50
C GLU A 473 12.73 -20.70 8.15
N ALA A 474 12.15 -20.03 9.15
CA ALA A 474 11.12 -19.00 8.96
C ALA A 474 11.62 -17.86 8.07
N ILE A 475 12.84 -17.36 8.29
CA ILE A 475 13.48 -16.35 7.44
C ILE A 475 13.66 -16.88 6.01
N SER A 476 14.17 -18.10 5.84
CA SER A 476 14.34 -18.70 4.52
C SER A 476 13.02 -18.86 3.80
N ILE A 477 11.95 -19.28 4.50
CA ILE A 477 10.60 -19.37 3.95
C ILE A 477 10.16 -17.97 3.52
N MET A 478 10.25 -16.97 4.40
CA MET A 478 9.88 -15.58 4.12
C MET A 478 10.58 -15.02 2.87
N GLU A 479 11.88 -15.29 2.69
CA GLU A 479 12.64 -14.86 1.51
C GLU A 479 12.25 -15.65 0.25
N SER A 480 11.99 -16.94 0.40
CA SER A 480 11.57 -17.84 -0.69
C SER A 480 10.13 -17.65 -1.14
N THR A 481 9.28 -17.10 -0.25
CA THR A 481 7.96 -16.55 -0.55
C THR A 481 8.15 -15.28 -1.38
N LYS A 482 8.74 -15.48 -2.56
CA LYS A 482 8.73 -14.52 -3.64
C LYS A 482 7.28 -14.12 -3.80
N ARG A 483 7.03 -12.81 -3.88
CA ARG A 483 5.73 -12.27 -4.26
C ARG A 483 5.49 -12.65 -5.71
N VAL A 484 5.11 -13.90 -5.95
CA VAL A 484 4.86 -14.44 -7.28
C VAL A 484 3.69 -13.64 -7.83
N ASN A 485 3.92 -12.93 -8.95
CA ASN A 485 2.92 -12.03 -9.52
C ASN A 485 1.77 -12.74 -10.26
N ALA A 486 1.74 -14.07 -10.25
CA ALA A 486 0.70 -14.85 -10.90
C ALA A 486 0.56 -16.24 -10.27
N MET A 487 -0.66 -16.63 -9.93
CA MET A 487 -1.02 -18.05 -9.86
C MET A 487 -1.40 -18.50 -11.28
N ALA A 488 -0.86 -19.64 -11.69
CA ALA A 488 -1.03 -20.12 -13.05
C ALA A 488 -2.47 -20.61 -13.31
N PRO A 489 -2.92 -20.64 -14.59
CA PRO A 489 -4.28 -21.01 -14.97
C PRO A 489 -4.72 -22.37 -14.41
N PRO A 490 -6.05 -22.57 -14.23
CA PRO A 490 -6.61 -23.92 -14.22
C PRO A 490 -6.22 -24.59 -15.55
N GLU A 491 -5.78 -25.85 -15.50
CA GLU A 491 -5.63 -26.65 -16.71
C GLU A 491 -6.97 -26.61 -17.45
N THR A 492 -6.97 -26.03 -18.65
CA THR A 492 -8.09 -26.15 -19.58
C THR A 492 -8.30 -27.64 -19.79
N ARG A 493 -9.36 -28.20 -19.22
CA ARG A 493 -9.77 -29.56 -19.57
C ARG A 493 -10.00 -29.59 -21.08
N PRO A 494 -9.48 -30.61 -21.79
CA PRO A 494 -9.68 -30.75 -23.23
C PRO A 494 -11.16 -30.89 -23.60
#